data_AF-X1KLS6-F1
#
_entry.id   AF-X1KLS6-F1
#
_cell.length_a   1.000
_cell.length_b   1.000
_cell.length_c   1.000
_cell.angle_alpha   90.00
_cell.angle_beta   90.00
_cell.angle_gamma   90.00
#
_symmetry.space_group_name_H-M   'P 1'
#
loop_
_entity.id
_entity.type
_entity.pdbx_description
1 polymer ?
#
loop_
_entity_poly.entity_id
_entity_poly.type
_entity_poly.pdbx_seq_one_letter_code
_entity_poly.pdbx_strand_id
1 'polypeptide(L)' 'YARLQQEIFSKLLGVAEDRGGHLRWYRIVEELKPLLSGQARVDAAKKMARRLTKAGVQVVWPGV' A
#
# COMPACT_ATOMS: atom_id res chain seq x y z
N TYR A 1 -3.77 -4.42 -15.89
CA TYR A 1 -3.83 -4.60 -14.42
C TYR A 1 -2.47 -4.74 -13.74
N ALA A 2 -1.59 -5.66 -14.17
CA ALA A 2 -0.31 -5.90 -13.50
C ALA A 2 0.64 -4.68 -13.45
N ARG A 3 0.77 -3.94 -14.57
CA ARG A 3 1.61 -2.73 -14.66
C ARG A 3 1.23 -1.64 -13.66
N LEU A 4 -0.07 -1.35 -13.55
CA LEU A 4 -0.59 -0.33 -12.65
C LEU A 4 -0.41 -0.69 -11.17
N GLN A 5 -0.55 -1.97 -10.81
CA GLN A 5 -0.22 -2.42 -9.46
C GLN A 5 1.27 -2.28 -9.14
N GLN A 6 2.14 -2.46 -10.14
CA GLN A 6 3.59 -2.27 -9.98
C GLN A 6 3.94 -0.79 -9.81
N GLU A 7 3.30 0.11 -10.56
CA GLU A 7 3.49 1.56 -10.41
C GLU A 7 3.07 2.06 -9.03
N ILE A 8 1.90 1.62 -8.53
CA ILE A 8 1.44 1.93 -7.17
C ILE A 8 2.40 1.37 -6.12
N PHE A 9 2.90 0.15 -6.32
CA PHE A 9 3.87 -0.45 -5.41
C PHE A 9 5.15 0.37 -5.33
N SER A 10 5.78 0.72 -6.47
CA SER A 10 7.00 1.53 -6.50
C SER A 10 6.79 2.90 -5.88
N LYS A 11 5.64 3.54 -6.13
CA LYS A 11 5.28 4.82 -5.50
C LYS A 11 5.19 4.71 -3.98
N LEU A 12 4.48 3.69 -3.47
CA LEU A 12 4.33 3.47 -2.02
C LEU A 12 5.65 3.08 -1.35
N LEU A 13 6.51 2.34 -2.06
CA LEU A 13 7.85 1.99 -1.59
C LEU A 13 8.72 3.24 -1.43
N GLY A 14 8.79 4.11 -2.44
CA GLY A 14 9.54 5.37 -2.33
C GLY A 14 9.04 6.27 -1.20
N VAL A 15 7.70 6.39 -1.04
CA VAL A 15 7.12 7.13 0.09
C VAL A 15 7.50 6.52 1.45
N ALA A 16 7.63 5.18 1.52
CA ALA A 16 8.06 4.52 2.73
C ALA A 16 9.56 4.76 3.00
N GLU A 17 10.41 4.67 1.97
CA GLU A 17 11.85 4.95 2.05
C GLU A 17 12.11 6.39 2.55
N ASP A 18 11.41 7.38 1.99
CA ASP A 18 11.47 8.79 2.42
C ASP A 18 11.06 8.99 3.89
N ARG A 19 10.27 8.06 4.43
CA ARG A 19 9.74 8.09 5.80
C ARG A 19 10.44 7.08 6.72
N GLY A 20 11.65 6.64 6.36
CA GLY A 20 12.45 5.72 7.19
C GLY A 20 11.89 4.30 7.24
N GLY A 21 11.23 3.85 6.17
CA GLY A 21 10.64 2.52 6.07
C GLY A 21 9.21 2.41 6.61
N HIS A 22 8.57 3.53 6.98
CA HIS A 22 7.22 3.52 7.54
C HIS A 22 6.16 3.97 6.54
N LEU A 23 5.05 3.24 6.48
CA LEU A 23 3.92 3.60 5.62
C LEU A 23 2.60 3.44 6.38
N ARG A 24 1.70 4.42 6.28
CA ARG A 24 0.38 4.32 6.91
C ARG A 24 -0.60 3.56 6.02
N TRP A 25 -1.36 2.66 6.62
CA TRP A 25 -2.35 1.83 5.92
C TRP A 25 -3.32 2.63 5.05
N TYR A 26 -3.84 3.77 5.56
CA TYR A 26 -4.79 4.59 4.80
C TYR A 26 -4.19 5.06 3.46
N ARG A 27 -2.86 5.25 3.40
CA ARG A 27 -2.20 5.72 2.18
C ARG A 27 -2.29 4.69 1.06
N ILE A 28 -2.16 3.41 1.41
CA ILE A 28 -2.34 2.30 0.47
C ILE A 28 -3.78 2.28 -0.06
N VAL A 29 -4.76 2.50 0.82
CA VAL A 29 -6.18 2.52 0.46
C VAL A 29 -6.53 3.73 -0.43
N GLU A 30 -5.93 4.90 -0.17
CA GLU A 30 -6.09 6.10 -0.99
C GLU A 30 -5.57 5.89 -2.42
N GLU A 31 -4.37 5.32 -2.58
CA GLU A 31 -3.79 5.06 -3.91
C GLU A 31 -4.61 4.04 -4.72
N LEU A 32 -5.33 3.15 -4.03
CA LEU A 32 -6.21 2.16 -4.67
C LEU A 32 -7.65 2.65 -4.87
N LYS A 33 -8.04 3.78 -4.26
CA LYS A 33 -9.38 4.39 -4.39
C LYS A 33 -9.82 4.65 -5.83
N PRO A 34 -8.98 5.13 -6.77
CA PRO A 34 -9.40 5.32 -8.15
C PRO A 34 -9.59 4.02 -8.93
N LEU A 35 -9.09 2.88 -8.43
CA LEU A 35 -9.08 1.60 -9.16
C LEU A 35 -10.13 0.61 -8.66
N LEU A 36 -10.39 0.60 -7.36
CA LEU A 36 -11.23 -0.38 -6.71
C LEU A 36 -12.13 0.30 -5.69
N SER A 37 -13.32 -0.23 -5.51
CA SER A 37 -14.30 0.22 -4.53
C SER A 37 -14.64 -0.89 -3.53
N GLY A 38 -15.25 -0.50 -2.40
CA GLY A 38 -15.78 -1.43 -1.40
C GLY A 38 -14.75 -2.44 -0.88
N GLN A 39 -15.16 -3.69 -0.79
CA GLN A 39 -14.37 -4.80 -0.25
C GLN A 39 -13.14 -5.14 -1.11
N ALA A 40 -13.29 -5.10 -2.45
CA ALA A 40 -12.19 -5.40 -3.37
C ALA A 40 -10.98 -4.47 -3.16
N ARG A 41 -11.24 -3.19 -2.84
CA ARG A 41 -10.20 -2.22 -2.50
C ARG A 41 -9.46 -2.61 -1.22
N VAL A 42 -10.20 -2.99 -0.18
CA VAL A 42 -9.62 -3.38 1.11
C VAL A 42 -8.75 -4.63 0.94
N ASP A 43 -9.23 -5.62 0.19
CA ASP A 43 -8.47 -6.85 -0.05
C ASP A 43 -7.21 -6.61 -0.89
N ALA A 44 -7.30 -5.74 -1.91
CA ALA A 44 -6.14 -5.31 -2.68
C ALA A 44 -5.13 -4.53 -1.83
N ALA A 45 -5.60 -3.63 -0.96
CA ALA A 45 -4.75 -2.91 -0.01
C ALA A 45 -4.05 -3.89 0.94
N LYS A 46 -4.74 -4.93 1.44
CA LYS A 46 -4.16 -5.94 2.34
C LYS A 46 -3.05 -6.71 1.64
N LYS A 47 -3.28 -7.12 0.39
CA LYS A 47 -2.27 -7.78 -0.44
C LYS A 47 -1.07 -6.85 -0.69
N MET A 48 -1.31 -5.58 -0.97
CA MET A 48 -0.26 -4.59 -1.21
C MET A 48 0.58 -4.35 0.06
N ALA A 49 -0.07 -4.16 1.21
CA ALA A 49 0.60 -4.01 2.51
C ALA A 49 1.51 -5.21 2.81
N ARG A 50 1.02 -6.44 2.61
CA ARG A 50 1.84 -7.66 2.78
C ARG A 50 3.06 -7.67 1.86
N ARG A 51 2.93 -7.21 0.60
CA ARG A 51 4.07 -7.10 -0.33
C ARG A 51 5.08 -6.07 0.14
N LEU A 52 4.61 -4.90 0.61
CA LEU A 52 5.47 -3.84 1.13
C LEU A 52 6.20 -4.28 2.39
N THR A 53 5.53 -4.98 3.31
CA THR A 53 6.17 -5.57 4.49
C THR A 53 7.22 -6.61 4.14
N LYS A 54 6.99 -7.44 3.12
CA LYS A 54 8.03 -8.34 2.59
C LYS A 54 9.23 -7.61 2.00
N ALA A 55 9.05 -6.37 1.54
CA ALA A 55 10.12 -5.50 1.05
C ALA A 55 10.78 -4.66 2.16
N GLY A 56 10.44 -4.89 3.44
CA GLY A 56 11.03 -4.18 4.58
C GLY A 56 10.23 -2.97 5.08
N VAL A 57 9.06 -2.68 4.51
CA VAL A 57 8.23 -1.53 4.93
C VAL A 57 7.34 -1.90 6.13
N GLN A 58 7.44 -1.11 7.20
CA GLN A 58 6.54 -1.22 8.35
C GLN A 58 5.23 -0.48 8.06
N VAL A 59 4.16 -1.26 7.85
CA VAL A 59 2.82 -0.72 7.60
C VAL A 59 2.09 -0.49 8.93
N VAL A 60 1.78 0.78 9.22
CA VAL A 60 1.06 1.20 10.43
C VAL A 60 -0.46 1.13 10.19
N TRP A 61 -1.14 0.30 10.98
CA TRP A 61 -2.58 0.10 10.88
C TRP A 61 -3.34 1.06 11.81
N PRO A 62 -4.53 1.55 11.42
CA PRO A 62 -5.36 2.32 12.34
C PRO A 62 -5.87 1.39 13.45
N GLY A 63 -5.36 1.56 14.67
CA GLY A 63 -5.86 0.85 15.86
C GLY A 63 -4.90 -0.15 16.51
N VAL A 64 -3.59 -0.02 16.31
CA VAL A 64 -2.55 -0.71 17.12
C VAL A 64 -1.65 0.34 17.77
#